data_AF-A0AAQ4QZ25-F1
#
_entry.id   AF-A0AAQ4QZ25-F1
#
_cell.length_a   1.000
_cell.length_b   1.000
_cell.length_c   1.000
_cell.angle_alpha   90.00
_cell.angle_beta   90.00
_cell.angle_gamma   90.00
#
_symmetry.space_group_name_H-M   'P 1'
#
loop_
_entity.id
_entity.type
_entity.pdbx_description
1 polymer ?
#
loop_
_entity_poly.entity_id
_entity_poly.type
_entity_poly.pdbx_seq_one_letter_code
_entity_poly.pdbx_strand_id
1 'polypeptide(L)'
;MQTARHLGTLRPVYSDFEYRNAKMSEKKMSSSRKHHLKSLMLSIAKDLLEEEEREREKERERYMKENCPPVSMPRSMQELQELCREIHHKIDVMDEERYDLDMKVNKSNKEIDDLKIKVQDLMGKFKKPVLRKVRMSADAMLKALLGSKHTVNMDLRANLKQVKKEVKEEDKELRDVGDWRKNIEDKAGMDGRKKMFEGEA
;
A
#
# COMPACT_ATOMS: atom_id res chain seq x y z
N MET A 1 53.17 1.26 -60.65
CA MET A 1 51.85 0.62 -60.49
C MET A 1 51.68 0.26 -59.03
N GLN A 2 50.51 0.60 -58.45
CA GLN A 2 49.91 0.03 -57.22
C GLN A 2 50.63 0.36 -55.89
N THR A 3 49.99 0.70 -54.76
CA THR A 3 48.60 1.07 -54.42
C THR A 3 48.62 1.51 -52.95
N ALA A 4 47.72 2.44 -52.59
CA ALA A 4 47.43 2.92 -51.24
C ALA A 4 46.85 1.86 -50.28
N ARG A 5 46.85 2.17 -48.97
CA ARG A 5 45.74 2.04 -47.97
C ARG A 5 46.32 2.19 -46.54
N HIS A 6 46.32 3.39 -45.96
CA HIS A 6 45.31 3.88 -44.99
C HIS A 6 44.78 2.81 -44.01
N LEU A 7 45.39 2.77 -42.82
CA LEU A 7 44.88 2.08 -41.64
C LEU A 7 43.79 2.95 -40.99
N GLY A 8 42.54 2.70 -41.36
CA GLY A 8 41.36 3.26 -40.69
C GLY A 8 40.94 2.34 -39.54
N THR A 9 40.91 2.89 -38.33
CA THR A 9 40.29 2.30 -37.14
C THR A 9 38.84 1.90 -37.44
N LEU A 10 38.53 0.60 -37.36
CA LEU A 10 37.17 0.08 -37.44
C LEU A 10 36.40 0.45 -36.16
N ARG A 11 35.69 1.58 -36.17
CA ARG A 11 34.55 1.77 -35.26
C ARG A 11 33.38 0.92 -35.77
N PRO A 12 32.68 0.17 -34.90
CA PRO A 12 31.46 -0.51 -35.29
C PRO A 12 30.45 0.56 -35.73
N VAL A 13 30.06 0.54 -37.01
CA VAL A 13 28.96 1.35 -37.52
C VAL A 13 27.68 0.63 -37.08
N TYR A 14 27.21 0.92 -35.87
CA TYR A 14 25.86 0.55 -35.50
C TYR A 14 24.91 1.24 -36.46
N SER A 15 23.96 0.49 -37.01
CA SER A 15 22.92 1.08 -37.84
C SER A 15 22.14 2.13 -37.03
N ASP A 16 21.71 3.23 -37.66
CA ASP A 16 20.86 4.26 -37.00
C ASP A 16 19.59 3.65 -36.37
N PHE A 17 19.16 2.50 -36.89
CA PHE A 17 18.07 1.70 -36.35
C PHE A 17 18.42 1.03 -35.02
N GLU A 18 19.60 0.42 -34.89
CA GLU A 18 20.10 -0.16 -33.64
C GLU A 18 20.44 0.93 -32.61
N TYR A 19 20.97 2.08 -33.04
CA TYR A 19 21.24 3.20 -32.14
C TYR A 19 19.96 3.83 -31.58
N ARG A 20 18.90 3.95 -32.41
CA ARG A 20 17.56 4.37 -31.94
C ARG A 20 16.91 3.36 -31.00
N ASN A 21 17.05 2.06 -31.28
CA ASN A 21 16.53 1.01 -30.39
C ASN A 21 17.30 0.94 -29.07
N ALA A 22 18.62 1.13 -29.09
CA ALA A 22 19.46 1.22 -27.89
C ALA A 22 19.08 2.44 -27.03
N LYS A 23 18.86 3.61 -27.64
CA LYS A 23 18.38 4.82 -26.93
C LYS A 23 16.96 4.69 -26.36
N MET A 24 16.07 3.93 -27.00
CA MET A 24 14.72 3.65 -26.51
C MET A 24 14.69 2.63 -25.35
N SER A 25 15.76 1.85 -25.22
CA SER A 25 15.97 0.87 -24.14
C SER A 25 16.63 1.48 -22.89
N GLU A 26 17.27 2.64 -23.02
CA GLU A 26 17.81 3.38 -21.88
C GLU A 26 16.69 4.07 -21.08
N LYS A 27 16.50 3.58 -19.84
CA LYS A 27 15.87 4.28 -18.70
C LYS A 27 14.35 4.49 -18.72
N LYS A 28 13.57 3.47 -19.06
CA LYS A 28 12.20 3.37 -18.51
C LYS A 28 12.25 2.60 -17.19
N MET A 29 11.89 3.27 -16.11
CA MET A 29 11.77 2.65 -14.78
C MET A 29 10.92 1.37 -14.85
N SER A 30 11.44 0.28 -14.27
CA SER A 30 10.75 -1.02 -14.20
C SER A 30 9.33 -0.86 -13.65
N SER A 31 8.38 -1.63 -14.19
CA SER A 31 6.99 -1.65 -13.74
C SER A 31 6.89 -1.89 -12.23
N SER A 32 7.72 -2.81 -11.70
CA SER A 32 7.78 -3.11 -10.26
C SER A 32 8.13 -1.86 -9.44
N ARG A 33 9.16 -1.11 -9.85
CA ARG A 33 9.54 0.14 -9.17
C ARG A 33 8.46 1.22 -9.28
N LYS A 34 7.76 1.32 -10.42
CA LYS A 34 6.60 2.23 -10.57
C LYS A 34 5.47 1.89 -9.60
N HIS A 35 5.14 0.62 -9.45
CA HIS A 35 4.08 0.20 -8.54
C HIS A 35 4.48 0.42 -7.09
N HIS A 36 5.72 0.07 -6.72
CA HIS A 36 6.23 0.33 -5.38
C HIS A 36 6.18 1.81 -5.02
N LEU A 37 6.61 2.71 -5.91
CA LEU A 37 6.52 4.15 -5.69
C LEU A 37 5.07 4.64 -5.56
N LYS A 38 4.15 4.15 -6.39
CA LYS A 38 2.72 4.48 -6.25
C LYS A 38 2.16 4.02 -4.89
N SER A 39 2.51 2.81 -4.45
CA SER A 39 2.10 2.30 -3.14
C SER A 39 2.67 3.16 -2.00
N LEU A 40 3.94 3.58 -2.08
CA LEU A 40 4.53 4.49 -1.10
C LEU A 40 3.84 5.85 -1.10
N MET A 41 3.56 6.42 -2.28
CA MET A 41 2.84 7.69 -2.39
C MET A 41 1.44 7.61 -1.78
N LEU A 42 0.71 6.51 -2.01
CA LEU A 42 -0.61 6.30 -1.41
C LEU A 42 -0.54 6.10 0.10
N SER A 43 0.49 5.40 0.60
CA SER A 43 0.71 5.25 2.05
C SER A 43 0.95 6.61 2.71
N ILE A 44 1.87 7.40 2.16
CA ILE A 44 2.16 8.75 2.67
C ILE A 44 0.92 9.65 2.58
N ALA A 45 0.19 9.59 1.47
CA ALA A 45 -1.03 10.39 1.30
C ALA A 45 -2.10 10.02 2.34
N LYS A 46 -2.23 8.73 2.69
CA LYS A 46 -3.12 8.27 3.75
C LYS A 46 -2.71 8.87 5.10
N ASP A 47 -1.43 8.76 5.44
CA ASP A 47 -0.91 9.27 6.71
C ASP A 47 -1.10 10.80 6.81
N LEU A 48 -0.92 11.53 5.71
CA LEU A 48 -1.19 12.98 5.64
C LEU A 48 -2.67 13.32 5.82
N LEU A 49 -3.59 12.53 5.27
CA LEU A 49 -5.03 12.74 5.44
C LEU A 49 -5.47 12.49 6.89
N GLU A 50 -4.93 11.46 7.54
CA GLU A 50 -5.18 11.16 8.96
C GLU A 50 -4.64 12.28 9.86
N GLU A 51 -3.45 12.78 9.55
CA GLU A 51 -2.85 13.91 10.25
C GLU A 51 -3.68 15.20 10.08
N GLU A 52 -4.15 15.50 8.86
CA GLU A 52 -5.02 16.63 8.59
C GLU A 52 -6.35 16.53 9.37
N GLU A 53 -6.95 15.35 9.42
CA GLU A 53 -8.18 15.11 10.19
C GLU A 53 -7.98 15.36 11.68
N ARG A 54 -6.85 14.89 12.23
CA ARG A 54 -6.47 15.12 13.63
C ARG A 54 -6.27 16.60 13.93
N GLU A 55 -5.59 17.33 13.05
CA GLU A 55 -5.40 18.78 13.25
C GLU A 55 -6.71 19.55 13.12
N ARG A 56 -7.60 19.14 12.21
CA ARG A 56 -8.96 19.70 12.09
C ARG A 56 -9.79 19.48 13.35
N GLU A 57 -9.68 18.32 13.98
CA GLU A 57 -10.35 18.04 15.25
C GLU A 57 -9.81 18.92 16.39
N LYS A 58 -8.49 19.02 16.53
CA LYS A 58 -7.88 19.92 17.52
C LYS A 58 -8.25 21.38 17.30
N GLU A 59 -8.31 21.82 16.04
CA GLU A 59 -8.74 23.18 15.71
C GLU A 59 -10.20 23.41 16.11
N ARG A 60 -11.09 22.44 15.84
CA ARG A 60 -12.48 22.47 16.31
C ARG A 60 -12.56 22.57 17.83
N GLU A 61 -11.77 21.78 18.56
CA GLU A 61 -11.72 21.85 20.02
C GLU A 61 -11.24 23.21 20.53
N ARG A 62 -10.17 23.77 19.93
CA ARG A 62 -9.67 25.11 20.26
C ARG A 62 -10.75 26.17 20.02
N TYR A 63 -11.38 26.15 18.85
CA TYR A 63 -12.46 27.06 18.50
C TYR A 63 -13.63 26.96 19.48
N MET A 64 -14.06 25.74 19.82
CA MET A 64 -15.17 25.53 20.74
C MET A 64 -14.84 26.03 22.14
N LYS A 65 -13.60 25.83 22.61
CA LYS A 65 -13.14 26.31 23.91
C LYS A 65 -13.16 27.84 24.02
N GLU A 66 -12.85 28.53 22.93
CA GLU A 66 -12.84 30.00 22.88
C GLU A 66 -14.26 30.59 22.72
N ASN A 67 -15.08 29.99 21.85
CA ASN A 67 -16.39 30.55 21.48
C ASN A 67 -17.55 30.04 22.34
N CYS A 68 -17.42 28.86 22.96
CA CYS A 68 -18.43 28.26 23.82
C CYS A 68 -17.77 27.64 25.07
N PRO A 69 -17.20 28.48 25.97
CA PRO A 69 -16.64 27.98 27.21
C PRO A 69 -17.74 27.39 28.11
N PRO A 70 -17.38 26.47 29.04
CA PRO A 70 -18.33 25.93 30.00
C PRO A 70 -19.04 27.05 30.78
N VAL A 71 -20.37 26.96 30.86
CA VAL A 71 -21.18 27.98 31.52
C VAL A 71 -20.85 28.03 33.01
N SER A 72 -20.45 29.20 33.50
CA SER A 72 -20.28 29.46 34.92
C SER A 72 -21.61 29.90 35.51
N MET A 73 -22.17 29.10 36.43
CA MET A 73 -23.46 29.42 37.06
C MET A 73 -23.33 30.62 38.01
N PRO A 74 -24.08 31.71 37.80
CA PRO A 74 -24.10 32.84 38.71
C PRO A 74 -24.71 32.47 40.07
N ARG A 75 -24.35 33.21 41.13
CA ARG A 75 -24.86 32.94 42.49
C ARG A 75 -26.15 33.69 42.81
N SER A 76 -26.41 34.81 42.14
CA SER A 76 -27.60 35.61 42.36
C SER A 76 -28.70 35.30 41.33
N MET A 77 -29.96 35.47 41.75
CA MET A 77 -31.11 35.28 40.87
C MET A 77 -31.13 36.29 39.70
N GLN A 78 -30.68 37.53 39.94
CA GLN A 78 -30.67 38.57 38.92
C GLN A 78 -29.64 38.27 37.83
N GLU A 79 -28.40 37.95 38.19
CA GLU A 79 -27.35 37.58 37.23
C GLU A 79 -27.76 36.34 36.43
N LEU A 80 -28.44 35.38 37.05
CA LEU A 80 -28.95 34.19 36.35
C LEU A 80 -30.00 34.55 35.29
N GLN A 81 -30.94 35.44 35.61
CA GLN A 81 -31.94 35.91 34.65
C GLN A 81 -31.32 36.69 33.49
N GLU A 82 -30.30 37.51 33.76
CA GLU A 82 -29.54 38.24 32.74
C GLU A 82 -28.78 37.28 31.82
N LEU A 83 -28.07 36.30 32.38
CA LEU A 83 -27.38 35.25 31.62
C LEU A 83 -28.33 34.47 30.71
N CYS A 84 -29.51 34.07 31.22
CA CYS A 84 -30.50 33.36 30.41
C CYS A 84 -30.99 34.21 29.22
N ARG A 85 -31.21 35.52 29.42
CA ARG A 85 -31.59 36.43 28.34
C ARG A 85 -30.47 36.61 27.31
N GLU A 86 -29.23 36.72 27.78
CA GLU A 86 -28.06 36.84 26.91
C GLU A 86 -27.85 35.59 26.05
N ILE A 87 -27.92 34.39 26.65
CA ILE A 87 -27.79 33.12 25.94
C ILE A 87 -28.91 32.97 24.90
N HIS A 88 -30.16 33.30 25.25
CA HIS A 88 -31.27 33.24 24.30
C HIS A 88 -31.02 34.13 23.08
N HIS A 89 -30.60 35.37 23.30
CA HIS A 89 -30.29 36.28 22.20
C HIS A 89 -29.14 35.78 21.33
N LYS A 90 -28.08 35.23 21.95
CA LYS A 90 -26.97 34.61 21.21
C LYS A 90 -27.40 33.42 20.36
N ILE A 91 -28.32 32.59 20.86
CA ILE A 91 -28.86 31.46 20.10
C ILE A 91 -29.55 31.95 18.83
N ASP A 92 -30.36 33.00 18.91
CA ASP A 92 -31.07 33.55 17.74
C ASP A 92 -30.09 34.01 16.66
N VAL A 93 -29.05 34.77 17.05
CA VAL A 93 -28.00 35.25 16.13
C VAL A 93 -27.20 34.08 15.53
N MET A 94 -26.79 33.12 16.36
CA MET A 94 -26.01 31.97 15.90
C MET A 94 -26.80 31.07 14.95
N ASP A 95 -28.12 30.93 15.14
CA ASP A 95 -28.94 30.13 14.22
C ASP A 95 -29.12 30.81 12.87
N GLU A 96 -29.24 32.15 12.84
CA GLU A 96 -29.22 32.92 11.59
C GLU A 96 -27.90 32.73 10.84
N GLU A 97 -26.76 32.88 11.53
CA GLU A 97 -25.44 32.64 10.93
C GLU A 97 -25.28 31.20 10.42
N ARG A 98 -25.76 30.21 11.19
CA ARG A 98 -25.77 28.80 10.80
C ARG A 98 -26.59 28.58 9.54
N TYR A 99 -27.77 29.20 9.45
CA TYR A 99 -28.65 29.10 8.29
C TYR A 99 -27.96 29.66 7.03
N ASP A 100 -27.35 30.83 7.14
CA ASP A 100 -26.62 31.46 6.02
C ASP A 100 -25.43 30.61 5.55
N LEU A 101 -24.68 30.02 6.48
CA LEU A 101 -23.59 29.11 6.15
C LEU A 101 -24.10 27.84 5.45
N ASP A 102 -25.19 27.25 5.94
CA ASP A 102 -25.80 26.07 5.32
C ASP A 102 -26.30 26.37 3.90
N MET A 103 -26.89 27.54 3.68
CA MET A 103 -27.30 27.97 2.34
C MET A 103 -26.12 28.11 1.37
N LYS A 104 -24.98 28.66 1.83
CA LYS A 104 -23.75 28.77 1.03
C LYS A 104 -23.18 27.38 0.69
N VAL A 105 -23.16 26.46 1.65
CA VAL A 105 -22.71 25.07 1.44
C VAL A 105 -23.64 24.36 0.45
N ASN A 106 -24.95 24.48 0.61
CA ASN A 106 -25.92 23.88 -0.29
C ASN A 106 -25.82 24.40 -1.71
N LYS A 107 -25.59 25.72 -1.89
CA LYS A 107 -25.33 26.29 -3.21
C LYS A 107 -24.07 25.69 -3.84
N SER A 108 -22.99 25.63 -3.07
CA SER A 108 -21.72 25.05 -3.53
C SER A 108 -21.86 23.57 -3.90
N ASN A 109 -22.61 22.80 -3.12
CA ASN A 109 -22.90 21.38 -3.40
C ASN A 109 -23.69 21.20 -4.71
N LYS A 110 -24.71 22.04 -4.94
CA LYS A 110 -25.47 22.03 -6.20
C LYS A 110 -24.56 22.33 -7.39
N GLU A 111 -23.71 23.35 -7.28
CA GLU A 111 -22.75 23.69 -8.33
C GLU A 111 -21.77 22.54 -8.60
N ILE A 112 -21.27 21.88 -7.55
CA ILE A 112 -20.40 20.70 -7.67
C ILE A 112 -21.13 19.55 -8.39
N ASP A 113 -22.39 19.29 -8.06
CA ASP A 113 -23.15 18.20 -8.68
C ASP A 113 -23.47 18.49 -10.15
N ASP A 114 -23.82 19.73 -10.48
CA ASP A 114 -23.98 20.17 -11.88
C ASP A 114 -22.67 20.01 -12.66
N LEU A 115 -21.53 20.36 -12.05
CA LEU A 115 -20.21 20.18 -12.66
C LEU A 115 -19.85 18.70 -12.82
N LYS A 116 -20.16 17.84 -11.84
CA LYS A 116 -19.97 16.39 -11.96
C LYS A 116 -20.76 15.82 -13.13
N ILE A 117 -22.02 16.23 -13.32
CA ILE A 117 -22.86 15.81 -14.45
C ILE A 117 -22.22 16.26 -15.77
N LYS A 118 -21.82 17.53 -15.88
CA LYS A 118 -21.12 18.04 -17.08
C LYS A 118 -19.84 17.25 -17.38
N VAL A 119 -19.05 16.92 -16.36
CA VAL A 119 -17.84 16.09 -16.52
C VAL A 119 -18.21 14.70 -17.04
N GLN A 120 -19.27 14.07 -16.52
CA GLN A 120 -19.73 12.77 -17.01
C GLN A 120 -20.21 12.82 -18.48
N ASP A 121 -20.95 13.86 -18.85
CA ASP A 121 -21.41 14.04 -20.24
C ASP A 121 -20.23 14.27 -21.19
N LEU A 122 -19.23 15.09 -20.79
CA LEU A 122 -18.01 15.34 -21.57
C LEU A 122 -17.09 14.12 -21.68
N MET A 123 -16.93 13.34 -20.60
CA MET A 123 -16.16 12.09 -20.63
C MET A 123 -16.86 10.98 -21.43
N GLY A 124 -18.08 11.24 -21.90
CA GLY A 124 -18.95 10.29 -22.59
C GLY A 124 -19.70 9.44 -21.57
N LYS A 125 -21.01 9.71 -21.44
CA LYS A 125 -22.02 8.96 -20.66
C LYS A 125 -22.00 7.44 -20.88
N PHE A 126 -21.32 6.99 -21.94
CA PHE A 126 -21.10 5.60 -22.32
C PHE A 126 -19.62 5.30 -22.63
N LYS A 127 -18.74 5.26 -21.62
CA LYS A 127 -17.78 4.14 -21.65
C LYS A 127 -18.61 2.89 -21.47
N LYS A 128 -19.10 2.28 -22.55
CA LYS A 128 -19.78 0.98 -22.51
C LYS A 128 -18.92 0.10 -21.60
N PRO A 129 -19.40 -0.30 -20.40
CA PRO A 129 -18.62 -1.19 -19.56
C PRO A 129 -18.31 -2.38 -20.45
N VAL A 130 -17.02 -2.61 -20.73
CA VAL A 130 -16.63 -3.75 -21.57
C VAL A 130 -17.26 -4.94 -20.87
N LEU A 131 -18.21 -5.62 -21.54
CA LEU A 131 -18.90 -6.77 -20.98
C LEU A 131 -17.85 -7.85 -20.77
N ARG A 132 -17.20 -7.83 -19.61
CA ARG A 132 -16.29 -8.87 -19.19
C ARG A 132 -17.17 -10.04 -18.78
N LYS A 133 -16.87 -11.23 -19.29
CA LYS A 133 -17.51 -12.46 -18.84
C LYS A 133 -17.05 -12.75 -17.41
N VAL A 134 -17.69 -12.11 -16.44
CA VAL A 134 -17.45 -12.35 -15.02
C VAL A 134 -18.20 -13.63 -14.67
N ARG A 135 -17.45 -14.73 -14.56
CA ARG A 135 -17.96 -15.94 -13.91
C ARG A 135 -18.01 -15.67 -12.41
N MET A 136 -18.95 -16.29 -11.69
CA MET A 136 -18.96 -16.22 -10.23
C MET A 136 -17.55 -16.50 -9.69
N SER A 137 -17.05 -15.63 -8.81
CA SER A 137 -15.75 -15.87 -8.16
C SER A 137 -15.84 -17.15 -7.34
N ALA A 138 -14.73 -17.87 -7.21
CA ALA A 138 -14.66 -19.07 -6.37
C ALA A 138 -15.18 -18.77 -4.95
N ASP A 139 -14.83 -17.60 -4.41
CA ASP A 139 -15.27 -17.15 -3.09
C ASP A 139 -16.78 -16.92 -2.99
N ALA A 140 -17.40 -16.36 -4.03
CA ALA A 140 -18.85 -16.16 -4.04
C ALA A 140 -19.61 -17.49 -4.12
N MET A 141 -19.09 -18.44 -4.91
CA MET A 141 -19.66 -19.78 -5.02
C MET A 141 -19.47 -20.59 -3.72
N LEU A 142 -18.27 -20.54 -3.12
CA LEU A 142 -17.97 -21.26 -1.89
C LEU A 142 -18.72 -20.69 -0.68
N LYS A 143 -18.87 -19.37 -0.57
CA LYS A 143 -19.67 -18.73 0.50
C LYS A 143 -21.15 -19.09 0.38
N ALA A 144 -21.68 -19.20 -0.85
CA ALA A 144 -23.07 -19.60 -1.08
C ALA A 144 -23.33 -21.08 -0.78
N LEU A 145 -22.37 -21.96 -1.08
CA LEU A 145 -22.52 -23.42 -0.88
C LEU A 145 -22.15 -23.89 0.53
N LEU A 146 -21.20 -23.23 1.21
CA LEU A 146 -20.61 -23.70 2.47
C LEU A 146 -20.84 -22.75 3.66
N GLY A 147 -21.50 -21.60 3.43
CA GLY A 147 -21.90 -20.67 4.47
C GLY A 147 -20.73 -20.07 5.25
N SER A 148 -20.95 -19.76 6.54
CA SER A 148 -19.97 -19.07 7.41
C SER A 148 -18.75 -19.91 7.78
N LYS A 149 -18.77 -21.22 7.52
CA LYS A 149 -17.69 -22.13 7.96
C LYS A 149 -16.41 -21.99 7.11
N HIS A 150 -16.50 -21.40 5.92
CA HIS A 150 -15.37 -21.19 4.99
C HIS A 150 -15.29 -19.74 4.50
N THR A 151 -15.31 -18.76 5.41
CA THR A 151 -14.82 -17.42 5.10
C THR A 151 -13.30 -17.41 5.12
N VAL A 152 -12.68 -18.10 4.16
CA VAL A 152 -11.26 -17.93 3.89
C VAL A 152 -11.16 -16.60 3.14
N ASN A 153 -10.67 -15.55 3.80
CA ASN A 153 -10.22 -14.37 3.09
C ASN A 153 -9.07 -14.86 2.18
N MET A 154 -9.37 -15.08 0.90
CA MET A 154 -8.39 -15.50 -0.11
C MET A 154 -7.45 -14.34 -0.49
N ASP A 155 -7.21 -13.41 0.43
CA ASP A 155 -5.97 -12.66 0.47
C ASP A 155 -4.83 -13.67 0.32
N LEU A 156 -4.11 -13.55 -0.79
CA LEU A 156 -2.94 -14.38 -1.16
C LEU A 156 -1.92 -14.51 -0.01
N ARG A 157 -1.99 -13.58 0.95
CA ARG A 157 -1.16 -13.44 2.13
C ARG A 157 -1.50 -14.45 3.25
N ALA A 158 -2.73 -14.94 3.35
CA ALA A 158 -3.17 -15.83 4.44
C ALA A 158 -2.72 -17.30 4.26
N ASN A 159 -2.39 -17.72 3.03
CA ASN A 159 -2.02 -19.12 2.72
C ASN A 159 -0.49 -19.37 2.65
N LEU A 160 0.34 -18.35 2.86
CA LEU A 160 1.80 -18.51 2.91
C LEU A 160 2.21 -18.85 4.34
N LYS A 161 2.92 -19.98 4.56
CA LYS A 161 3.48 -20.33 5.87
C LYS A 161 4.40 -19.20 6.35
N GLN A 162 4.01 -18.51 7.42
CA GLN A 162 4.84 -17.54 8.11
C GLN A 162 6.01 -18.28 8.76
N VAL A 163 7.23 -18.10 8.26
CA VAL A 163 8.43 -18.60 8.94
C VAL A 163 8.59 -17.78 10.22
N LYS A 164 8.01 -18.29 11.30
CA LYS A 164 8.24 -17.82 12.66
C LYS A 164 9.74 -17.95 12.95
N LYS A 165 10.45 -16.82 13.04
CA LYS A 165 11.76 -16.78 13.68
C LYS A 165 11.52 -16.82 15.19
N GLU A 166 11.05 -17.96 15.67
CA GLU A 166 10.91 -18.24 17.10
C GLU A 166 12.26 -18.69 17.64
N VAL A 167 12.82 -17.87 18.52
CA VAL A 167 13.96 -18.20 19.38
C VAL A 167 13.43 -19.07 20.52
N LYS A 168 14.05 -20.25 20.75
CA LYS A 168 13.74 -21.29 21.78
C LYS A 168 12.40 -22.00 21.52
N GLU A 169 12.31 -23.33 21.39
CA GLU A 169 12.91 -24.43 22.17
C GLU A 169 13.24 -25.69 21.34
N GLU A 170 13.32 -25.62 20.01
CA GLU A 170 13.57 -26.82 19.16
C GLU A 170 15.07 -27.15 18.96
N ASP A 171 15.95 -26.68 19.86
CA ASP A 171 17.41 -26.89 19.77
C ASP A 171 17.86 -28.28 20.30
N LYS A 172 16.92 -29.13 20.75
CA LYS A 172 17.19 -30.50 21.21
C LYS A 172 17.03 -31.56 20.13
N GLU A 173 16.13 -31.37 19.17
CA GLU A 173 15.89 -32.36 18.10
C GLU A 173 16.77 -32.13 16.86
N LEU A 174 17.37 -30.94 16.70
CA LEU A 174 18.28 -30.65 15.59
C LEU A 174 19.74 -31.10 15.82
N ARG A 175 20.12 -31.44 17.06
CA ARG A 175 21.48 -31.90 17.38
C ARG A 175 21.79 -33.33 16.92
N ASP A 176 20.76 -34.12 16.62
CA ASP A 176 20.90 -35.52 16.17
C ASP A 176 20.96 -35.67 14.64
N VAL A 177 20.88 -34.58 13.87
CA VAL A 177 21.29 -34.60 12.45
C VAL A 177 22.81 -34.47 12.40
N GLY A 178 23.43 -35.61 12.67
CA GLY A 178 24.86 -35.82 12.85
C GLY A 178 25.74 -35.25 11.74
N ASP A 179 26.75 -34.52 12.23
CA ASP A 179 27.97 -34.06 11.59
C ASP A 179 28.48 -34.96 10.45
N TRP A 180 28.37 -34.47 9.21
CA TRP A 180 28.90 -35.14 8.01
C TRP A 180 30.42 -35.24 7.99
N ARG A 181 31.16 -34.61 8.92
CA ARG A 181 32.63 -34.76 9.00
C ARG A 181 33.08 -36.13 9.49
N LYS A 182 32.30 -36.81 10.34
CA LYS A 182 32.77 -38.04 11.00
C LYS A 182 32.90 -39.24 10.06
N ASN A 183 32.14 -39.27 8.97
CA ASN A 183 32.10 -40.40 8.02
C ASN A 183 33.29 -40.40 7.02
N ILE A 184 34.06 -39.31 6.94
CA ILE A 184 35.21 -39.20 6.02
C ILE A 184 36.55 -39.59 6.70
N GLU A 185 36.71 -39.39 8.01
CA GLU A 185 37.95 -39.75 8.71
C GLU A 185 38.11 -41.27 8.88
N ASP A 186 37.02 -42.03 9.05
CA ASP A 186 37.08 -43.49 9.25
C ASP A 186 37.55 -44.28 8.00
N LYS A 187 37.63 -43.64 6.83
CA LYS A 187 38.11 -44.27 5.58
C LYS A 187 39.53 -43.86 5.15
N ALA A 188 40.21 -43.01 5.91
CA ALA A 188 41.55 -42.52 5.57
C ALA A 188 42.71 -43.36 6.16
N GLY A 189 42.43 -44.53 6.74
CA GLY A 189 43.39 -45.30 7.55
C GLY A 189 43.82 -46.67 7.04
N MET A 190 43.61 -47.04 5.76
CA MET A 190 44.14 -48.28 5.18
C MET A 190 45.33 -48.02 4.25
N ASP A 191 46.41 -47.49 4.81
CA ASP A 191 47.75 -47.53 4.19
C ASP A 191 48.57 -48.64 4.87
N GLY A 192 48.72 -49.76 4.17
CA GLY A 192 49.34 -50.97 4.71
C GLY A 192 49.46 -52.10 3.69
N ARG A 193 50.43 -51.97 2.78
CA ARG A 193 51.09 -53.01 1.96
C ARG A 193 50.20 -54.16 1.44
N LYS A 194 49.67 -54.01 0.22
CA LYS A 194 49.20 -55.15 -0.60
C LYS A 194 50.39 -56.05 -0.97
N LYS A 195 50.52 -57.18 -0.28
CA LYS A 195 51.44 -58.26 -0.59
C LYS A 195 50.73 -59.17 -1.61
N MET A 196 51.02 -58.98 -2.90
CA MET A 196 50.69 -59.95 -3.95
C MET A 196 51.78 -61.02 -3.93
N PHE A 197 51.43 -62.30 -3.75
CA PHE A 197 52.17 -63.43 -4.31
C PHE A 197 51.24 -64.66 -4.46
N GLU A 198 51.56 -65.43 -5.48
CA GLU A 198 50.82 -66.49 -6.18
C GLU A 198 50.66 -67.81 -5.41
N GLY A 199 49.76 -68.69 -5.90
CA GLY A 199 49.89 -70.15 -5.74
C GLY A 199 48.57 -70.92 -5.61
N GLU A 200 48.28 -71.77 -6.61
CA GLU A 200 47.24 -72.82 -6.62
C GLU A 200 47.34 -73.81 -5.45
N ALA A 201 46.17 -74.31 -5.03
CA ALA A 201 45.90 -75.74 -4.78
C ALA A 201 44.39 -76.00 -4.91
#